data_AF-A0A924YUA3-F1
#
_entry.id   AF-A0A924YUA3-F1
#
_cell.length_a   1.000
_cell.length_b   1.000
_cell.length_c   1.000
_cell.angle_alpha   90.00
_cell.angle_beta   90.00
_cell.angle_gamma   90.00
#
_symmetry.space_group_name_H-M   'P 1'
#
loop_
_entity.id
_entity.type
_entity.pdbx_description
1 polymer ?
#
loop_
_entity_poly.entity_id
_entity_poly.type
_entity_poly.pdbx_seq_one_letter_code
_entity_poly.pdbx_strand_id
1 'polypeptide(L)'
;MFRRVEIQSHGGGNARQTMYEDAICCEDVICHCLKVTQAEVESAIVTSDDPSLRCVMRMTGAGTGCTACHQAIRNLVRAQCPPAASSPTCVMR
;
A
#
# COMPACT_ATOMS: atom_id res chain seq x y z
N MET A 1 17.13 -45.09 -46.47
CA MET A 1 17.43 -43.67 -46.77
C MET A 1 16.59 -42.80 -45.85
N PHE A 2 17.27 -41.94 -45.11
CA PHE A 2 16.82 -41.24 -43.91
C PHE A 2 15.66 -40.26 -44.17
N ARG A 3 14.57 -40.38 -43.40
CA ARG A 3 13.57 -39.33 -43.23
C ARG A 3 14.21 -38.19 -42.44
N ARG A 4 14.48 -37.05 -43.08
CA ARG A 4 14.72 -35.77 -42.41
C ARG A 4 13.35 -35.20 -42.01
N VAL A 5 12.97 -35.37 -40.75
CA VAL A 5 11.98 -34.48 -40.12
C VAL A 5 12.81 -33.41 -39.42
N GLU A 6 12.79 -32.22 -40.00
CA GLU A 6 13.35 -30.99 -39.42
C GLU A 6 12.46 -30.63 -38.23
N ILE A 7 12.88 -30.98 -37.01
CA ILE A 7 12.25 -30.50 -35.78
C ILE A 7 12.58 -29.01 -35.64
N GLN A 8 11.61 -28.18 -35.95
CA GLN A 8 11.65 -26.74 -35.75
C GLN A 8 11.73 -26.47 -34.24
N SER A 9 12.95 -26.23 -33.75
CA SER A 9 13.22 -25.74 -32.40
C SER A 9 12.70 -24.31 -32.27
N HIS A 10 11.45 -24.17 -31.84
CA HIS A 10 10.98 -22.91 -31.27
C HIS A 10 11.32 -22.91 -29.78
N GLY A 11 12.51 -22.39 -29.48
CA GLY A 11 12.79 -21.79 -28.18
C GLY A 11 11.95 -20.53 -28.03
N GLY A 12 11.29 -20.39 -26.88
CA GLY A 12 10.43 -19.26 -26.59
C GLY A 12 9.89 -19.33 -25.18
N GLY A 13 10.79 -19.47 -24.20
CA GLY A 13 10.47 -19.25 -22.81
C GLY A 13 10.05 -17.80 -22.59
N ASN A 14 8.82 -17.60 -22.14
CA ASN A 14 8.32 -16.40 -21.48
C ASN A 14 7.26 -16.91 -20.49
N ALA A 15 7.62 -17.25 -19.26
CA ALA A 15 7.91 -16.30 -18.18
C ALA A 15 6.78 -15.26 -17.97
N ARG A 16 5.53 -15.73 -17.82
CA ARG A 16 4.51 -14.98 -17.05
C ARG A 16 4.16 -15.71 -15.77
N GLN A 17 5.22 -16.10 -15.08
CA GLN A 17 5.20 -16.55 -13.71
C GLN A 17 4.67 -15.41 -12.82
N THR A 18 3.60 -15.71 -12.10
CA THR A 18 3.24 -15.15 -10.79
C THR A 18 3.16 -13.64 -10.68
N MET A 19 1.93 -13.16 -10.87
CA MET A 19 1.40 -11.82 -10.59
C MET A 19 1.27 -11.52 -9.08
N TYR A 20 2.11 -12.10 -8.23
CA TYR A 20 2.20 -11.70 -6.82
C TYR A 20 3.44 -10.82 -6.76
N GLU A 21 3.22 -9.51 -6.75
CA GLU A 21 4.31 -8.59 -6.45
C GLU A 21 4.84 -8.94 -5.06
N ASP A 22 6.14 -9.17 -5.08
CA ASP A 22 7.08 -9.44 -4.02
C ASP A 22 7.01 -8.34 -2.94
N ALA A 23 5.94 -8.30 -2.16
CA ALA A 23 5.88 -7.50 -0.94
C ALA A 23 6.69 -8.25 0.14
N ILE A 24 8.01 -8.20 -0.01
CA ILE A 24 8.95 -8.59 1.04
C ILE A 24 8.51 -7.90 2.32
N CYS A 25 8.44 -8.71 3.36
CA CYS A 25 8.04 -8.51 4.75
C CYS A 25 8.82 -7.41 5.52
N CYS A 26 9.09 -6.29 4.90
CA CYS A 26 9.35 -5.03 5.60
C CYS A 26 7.99 -4.46 5.99
N GLU A 27 7.42 -4.99 7.07
CA GLU A 27 6.34 -4.29 7.76
C GLU A 27 6.93 -2.99 8.33
N ASP A 28 6.80 -1.90 7.59
CA ASP A 28 7.31 -0.59 8.00
C ASP A 28 6.70 -0.22 9.36
N VAL A 29 7.53 -0.18 10.39
CA VAL A 29 7.10 0.16 11.74
C VAL A 29 6.88 1.67 11.81
N ILE A 30 5.62 2.06 11.94
CA ILE A 30 5.21 3.46 12.03
C ILE A 30 5.40 4.01 13.45
N CYS A 31 5.15 3.19 14.47
CA CYS A 31 5.32 3.57 15.87
C CYS A 31 6.26 2.61 16.59
N HIS A 32 7.51 3.03 16.82
CA HIS A 32 8.47 2.18 17.54
C HIS A 32 8.15 1.96 19.02
N CYS A 33 7.38 2.87 19.67
CA CYS A 33 7.01 2.72 21.08
C CYS A 33 6.06 1.55 21.32
N LEU A 34 5.09 1.37 20.43
CA LEU A 34 4.06 0.33 20.52
C LEU A 34 4.22 -0.76 19.45
N LYS A 35 5.27 -0.66 18.63
CA LYS A 35 5.56 -1.52 17.48
C LYS A 35 4.39 -1.64 16.49
N VAL A 36 3.67 -0.54 16.28
CA VAL A 36 2.56 -0.50 15.32
C VAL A 36 3.13 -0.41 13.90
N THR A 37 2.71 -1.32 13.03
CA THR A 37 3.16 -1.39 11.63
C THR A 37 2.27 -0.59 10.69
N GLN A 38 2.75 -0.34 9.47
CA GLN A 38 1.97 0.33 8.42
C GLN A 38 0.70 -0.46 8.10
N ALA A 39 0.78 -1.79 8.02
CA ALA A 39 -0.36 -2.65 7.74
C ALA A 39 -1.47 -2.51 8.80
N GLU A 40 -1.11 -2.38 10.07
CA GLU A 40 -2.07 -2.13 11.15
C GLU A 40 -2.74 -0.75 11.01
N VAL A 41 -1.96 0.27 10.63
CA VAL A 41 -2.49 1.62 10.38
C VAL A 41 -3.44 1.61 9.18
N GLU A 42 -3.07 0.96 8.09
CA GLU A 42 -3.92 0.81 6.90
C GLU A 42 -5.20 0.03 7.20
N SER A 43 -5.10 -1.06 7.95
CA SER A 43 -6.26 -1.82 8.41
C SER A 43 -7.19 -0.97 9.26
N ALA A 44 -6.64 -0.10 10.11
CA ALA A 44 -7.42 0.84 10.91
C ALA A 44 -8.14 1.89 10.04
N ILE A 45 -7.46 2.40 9.01
CA ILE A 45 -8.03 3.35 8.05
C ILE A 45 -9.20 2.70 7.29
N VAL A 46 -9.02 1.49 6.76
CA VAL A 46 -10.02 0.77 5.96
C VAL A 46 -11.24 0.32 6.77
N THR A 47 -11.02 -0.06 8.03
CA THR A 47 -12.11 -0.49 8.93
C THR A 47 -12.95 0.69 9.42
N SER A 48 -12.39 1.91 9.37
CA SER A 48 -13.07 3.11 9.84
C SER A 48 -13.86 3.82 8.76
N ASP A 49 -15.07 4.27 9.11
CA ASP A 49 -15.90 5.12 8.24
C ASP A 49 -15.33 6.55 8.11
N ASP A 50 -14.59 6.99 9.14
CA ASP A 50 -13.87 8.28 9.18
C ASP A 50 -12.35 8.06 9.33
N PRO A 51 -11.61 7.99 8.21
CA PRO A 51 -10.17 7.79 8.24
C PRO A 51 -9.46 9.07 8.70
N SER A 52 -9.15 9.11 10.00
CA SER A 52 -8.49 10.26 10.64
C SER A 52 -7.39 9.79 11.59
N LEU A 53 -6.40 10.67 11.85
CA LEU A 53 -5.35 10.40 12.84
C LEU A 53 -5.96 9.94 14.17
N ARG A 54 -7.03 10.60 14.63
CA ARG A 54 -7.71 10.25 15.89
C ARG A 54 -8.33 8.85 15.84
N CYS A 55 -8.83 8.43 14.69
CA CYS A 55 -9.39 7.10 14.49
C CYS A 55 -8.29 6.04 14.61
N VAL A 56 -7.19 6.23 13.87
CA VAL A 56 -6.01 5.34 13.94
C VAL A 56 -5.46 5.27 15.36
N MET A 57 -5.32 6.39 16.06
CA MET A 57 -4.86 6.42 17.45
C MET A 57 -5.80 5.65 18.39
N ARG A 58 -7.12 5.74 18.18
CA ARG A 58 -8.11 5.00 18.98
C ARG A 58 -8.02 3.50 18.74
N MET A 59 -7.79 3.08 17.49
CA MET A 59 -7.72 1.67 17.12
C MET A 59 -6.40 1.00 17.49
N THR A 60 -5.28 1.67 17.25
CA THR A 60 -3.93 1.09 17.40
C THR A 60 -3.22 1.53 18.69
N GLY A 61 -3.73 2.56 19.38
CA GLY A 61 -3.07 3.18 20.52
C GLY A 61 -1.83 4.02 20.18
N ALA A 62 -1.35 3.98 18.93
CA ALA A 62 -0.21 4.76 18.46
C ALA A 62 -0.44 6.25 18.70
N GLY A 63 0.62 7.00 19.04
CA GLY A 63 0.55 8.46 19.16
C GLY A 63 0.00 9.00 20.48
N THR A 64 -0.32 8.17 21.48
CA THR A 64 -0.73 8.63 22.83
C THR A 64 0.45 8.99 23.75
N GLY A 65 1.67 8.60 23.38
CA GLY A 65 2.91 8.86 24.13
C GLY A 65 3.80 9.90 23.48
N CYS A 66 4.91 9.46 22.87
CA CYS A 66 5.95 10.35 22.32
C CYS A 66 5.52 11.22 21.12
N THR A 67 4.37 10.92 20.50
CA THR A 67 3.80 11.59 19.33
C THR A 67 4.64 11.61 18.04
N ALA A 68 5.83 11.02 18.02
CA ALA A 68 6.74 11.02 16.86
C ALA A 68 6.10 10.37 15.60
N CYS A 69 5.27 9.35 15.79
CA CYS A 69 4.59 8.65 14.69
C CYS A 69 3.42 9.43 14.06
N HIS A 70 2.99 10.55 14.66
CA HIS A 70 1.82 11.32 14.20
C HIS A 70 1.94 11.78 12.74
N GLN A 71 3.12 12.24 12.34
CA GLN A 71 3.31 12.75 10.98
C GLN A 71 3.22 11.64 9.95
N ALA A 72 3.82 10.48 10.23
CA ALA A 72 3.73 9.31 9.36
C ALA A 72 2.28 8.83 9.21
N ILE A 73 1.54 8.73 10.32
CA ILE A 73 0.12 8.34 10.29
C ILE A 73 -0.71 9.33 9.47
N ARG A 74 -0.50 10.64 9.63
CA ARG A 74 -1.19 11.66 8.81
C ARG A 74 -0.90 11.49 7.32
N ASN A 75 0.34 11.17 6.95
CA ASN A 75 0.70 10.96 5.56
C ASN A 75 -0.02 9.74 4.97
N LEU A 76 -0.11 8.62 5.72
CA LEU A 76 -0.84 7.42 5.30
C LEU A 76 -2.34 7.68 5.12
N VAL A 77 -2.96 8.39 6.07
CA VAL A 77 -4.38 8.79 5.96
C VAL A 77 -4.61 9.66 4.71
N ARG A 78 -3.71 10.62 4.45
CA ARG A 78 -3.79 11.48 3.25
C ARG A 78 -3.52 10.74 1.96
N ALA A 79 -2.70 9.69 1.97
CA ALA A 79 -2.42 8.88 0.78
C ALA A 79 -3.64 8.03 0.39
N GLN A 80 -4.40 7.54 1.38
CA GLN A 80 -5.60 6.73 1.17
C GLN A 80 -6.85 7.56 0.83
N CYS A 81 -6.87 8.83 1.22
CA CYS A 81 -7.87 9.78 0.73
C CYS A 81 -7.36 10.36 -0.60
N PRO A 82 -7.83 9.90 -1.78
CA PRO A 82 -7.48 10.56 -3.02
C PRO A 82 -7.87 12.04 -2.88
N PRO A 83 -6.97 13.01 -3.18
CA PRO A 83 -7.43 14.38 -3.32
C PRO A 83 -8.56 14.32 -4.33
N ALA A 84 -9.70 14.94 -4.04
CA ALA A 84 -10.85 15.01 -4.92
C ALA A 84 -10.43 15.57 -6.29
N ALA A 85 -9.88 14.72 -7.14
CA ALA A 85 -9.42 15.00 -8.48
C ALA A 85 -10.61 14.75 -9.39
N SER A 86 -11.64 15.58 -9.22
CA SER A 86 -12.60 15.95 -10.26
C SER A 86 -13.45 17.10 -9.72
N SER A 87 -12.87 18.29 -9.71
CA SER A 87 -13.54 19.51 -10.19
C SER A 87 -12.50 20.64 -10.31
N PRO A 88 -11.80 20.76 -11.44
CA PRO A 88 -11.05 21.97 -11.76
C PRO A 88 -12.05 23.01 -12.29
N THR A 89 -12.86 23.62 -11.42
CA THR A 89 -13.48 24.93 -11.73
C THR A 89 -14.17 25.55 -10.50
N CYS A 90 -13.39 26.22 -9.66
CA CYS A 90 -13.89 27.44 -9.03
C CYS A 90 -13.69 28.56 -10.05
N VAL A 91 -14.50 28.58 -11.11
CA VAL A 91 -14.59 29.77 -11.97
C VAL A 91 -15.32 30.83 -11.17
N MET A 92 -14.57 31.80 -10.66
CA MET A 92 -15.11 33.10 -10.32
C MET A 92 -15.57 33.77 -11.62
N ARG A 93 -16.88 33.93 -11.82
CA ARG A 93 -17.53 35.08 -12.48
C ARG A 93 -18.91 35.29 -11.89
#